data_AF-A0A1V5NZ09-F1
#
_entry.id   AF-A0A1V5NZ09-F1
#
_cell.length_a   1.000
_cell.length_b   1.000
_cell.length_c   1.000
_cell.angle_alpha   90.00
_cell.angle_beta   90.00
_cell.angle_gamma   90.00
#
_symmetry.space_group_name_H-M   'P 1'
#
loop_
_entity.id
_entity.type
_entity.pdbx_description
1 polymer ?
#
loop_
_entity_poly.entity_id
_entity_poly.type
_entity_poly.pdbx_seq_one_letter_code
_entity_poly.pdbx_strand_id
1 'polypeptide(L)'
;MPRTKRVGSLPSYRIFETQEFIDRLQEFPKTSRLFLEKKLTTYTYPQLKSEPHFGLNIKKLVDYMPSTWRYRIGKYRLFSSIDEKQRIVTILTIDFRKDAYR
;
A
#
# COMPACT_ATOMS: atom_id res chain seq x y z
N MET A 1 11.90 -23.15 -34.79
CA MET A 1 11.07 -22.56 -33.71
C MET A 1 11.59 -23.03 -32.36
N PRO A 2 11.75 -22.16 -31.36
CA PRO A 2 11.69 -22.56 -29.97
C PRO A 2 10.43 -21.96 -29.31
N ARG A 3 9.60 -22.83 -28.71
CA ARG A 3 8.51 -22.40 -27.82
C ARG A 3 9.13 -21.87 -26.53
N THR A 4 9.19 -20.56 -26.37
CA THR A 4 9.53 -19.90 -25.11
C THR A 4 8.52 -20.34 -24.05
N LYS A 5 8.99 -21.07 -23.03
CA LYS A 5 8.22 -21.37 -21.83
C LYS A 5 7.79 -20.04 -21.21
N ARG A 6 6.48 -19.75 -21.20
CA ARG A 6 5.93 -18.66 -20.37
C ARG A 6 6.26 -19.00 -18.93
N VAL A 7 7.25 -18.32 -18.35
CA VAL A 7 7.45 -18.31 -16.91
C VAL A 7 6.14 -17.81 -16.32
N GLY A 8 5.43 -18.68 -15.58
CA GLY A 8 4.16 -18.33 -14.96
C GLY A 8 4.39 -17.21 -13.96
N SER A 9 4.08 -15.98 -14.36
CA SER A 9 4.00 -14.85 -13.43
C SER A 9 2.96 -15.21 -12.39
N LEU A 10 3.35 -15.30 -11.11
CA LEU A 10 2.39 -15.37 -10.02
C LEU A 10 1.38 -14.22 -10.20
N PRO A 11 0.07 -14.43 -9.97
CA PRO A 11 -0.91 -13.36 -10.10
C PRO A 11 -0.48 -12.18 -9.21
N SER A 12 -0.47 -10.96 -9.72
CA SER A 12 -0.18 -9.79 -8.86
C SER A 12 -1.38 -9.49 -7.97
N TYR A 13 -1.15 -8.92 -6.79
CA TYR A 13 -2.22 -8.41 -5.96
C TYR A 13 -2.93 -7.24 -6.66
N ARG A 14 -4.25 -7.16 -6.52
CA ARG A 14 -5.02 -5.99 -6.92
C ARG A 14 -5.01 -4.98 -5.79
N ILE A 15 -4.91 -3.69 -6.11
CA ILE A 15 -4.91 -2.62 -5.12
C ILE A 15 -6.22 -1.84 -5.26
N PHE A 16 -6.89 -1.61 -4.14
CA PHE A 16 -8.06 -0.74 -4.06
C PHE A 16 -7.82 0.34 -3.03
N GLU A 17 -8.26 1.55 -3.34
CA GLU A 17 -8.23 2.70 -2.44
C GLU A 17 -9.61 2.88 -1.83
N THR A 18 -9.67 3.06 -0.51
CA THR A 18 -10.94 3.39 0.17
C THR A 18 -11.24 4.88 0.03
N GLN A 19 -12.52 5.24 0.24
CA GLN A 19 -12.93 6.64 0.25
C GLN A 19 -12.19 7.44 1.33
N GLU A 20 -12.04 6.87 2.53
CA GLU A 20 -11.27 7.45 3.64
C GLU A 20 -9.83 7.82 3.20
N PHE A 21 -9.14 6.91 2.51
CA PHE A 21 -7.81 7.21 1.98
C PHE A 21 -7.81 8.38 0.99
N ILE A 22 -8.78 8.39 0.07
CA ILE A 22 -8.90 9.44 -0.95
C ILE A 22 -9.12 10.80 -0.27
N ASP A 23 -10.04 10.87 0.69
CA ASP A 23 -10.38 12.09 1.42
C ASP A 23 -9.18 12.61 2.21
N ARG A 24 -8.51 11.74 2.98
CA ARG A 24 -7.29 12.09 3.73
C ARG A 24 -6.15 12.56 2.83
N LEU A 25 -5.99 11.98 1.65
CA LEU A 25 -4.99 12.41 0.68
C LEU A 25 -5.31 13.82 0.13
N GLN A 26 -6.59 14.18 -0.01
CA GLN A 26 -7.02 15.52 -0.42
C GLN A 26 -6.81 16.57 0.67
N GLU A 27 -6.86 16.20 1.95
CA GLU A 27 -6.62 17.14 3.06
C GLU A 27 -5.15 17.61 3.14
N PHE A 28 -4.21 16.87 2.56
CA PHE A 28 -2.82 17.30 2.54
C PHE A 28 -2.58 18.49 1.60
N PRO A 29 -1.62 19.38 1.92
CA PRO A 29 -1.18 20.43 1.02
C PRO A 29 -0.76 19.89 -0.34
N LYS A 30 -1.03 20.63 -1.43
CA LYS A 30 -0.76 20.22 -2.82
C LYS A 30 0.65 19.64 -3.04
N THR A 31 1.68 20.27 -2.47
CA THR A 31 3.07 19.80 -2.58
C THR A 31 3.29 18.43 -1.97
N SER A 32 2.65 18.17 -0.82
CA SER A 32 2.71 16.89 -0.13
C SER A 32 1.94 15.81 -0.87
N ARG A 33 0.77 16.17 -1.42
CA ARG A 33 -0.04 15.27 -2.23
C ARG A 33 0.70 14.79 -3.48
N LEU A 34 1.28 15.71 -4.25
CA LEU A 34 2.07 15.37 -5.44
C LEU A 34 3.27 14.46 -5.11
N PHE A 35 3.94 14.72 -3.98
CA PHE A 35 5.01 13.84 -3.50
C PHE A 35 4.49 12.43 -3.19
N LEU A 36 3.35 12.33 -2.49
CA LEU A 36 2.73 11.06 -2.13
C LEU A 36 2.29 10.28 -3.35
N GLU A 37 1.54 10.89 -4.27
CA GLU A 37 1.09 10.28 -5.52
C GLU A 37 2.26 9.72 -6.33
N LYS A 38 3.36 10.48 -6.46
CA LYS A 38 4.58 10.01 -7.12
C LYS A 38 5.19 8.80 -6.40
N LYS A 39 5.27 8.81 -5.07
CA LYS A 39 5.82 7.69 -4.29
C LYS A 39 4.92 6.45 -4.31
N LEU A 40 3.61 6.65 -4.33
CA LEU A 40 2.62 5.57 -4.41
C LEU A 40 2.74 4.87 -5.76
N THR A 41 2.66 5.61 -6.86
CA THR A 41 2.71 5.07 -8.23
C THR A 41 4.07 4.46 -8.58
N THR A 42 5.18 5.09 -8.18
CA THR A 42 6.53 4.66 -8.61
C THR A 42 7.09 3.51 -7.77
N TYR A 43 6.76 3.44 -6.47
CA TYR A 43 7.41 2.49 -5.55
C TYR A 43 6.43 1.66 -4.76
N THR A 44 5.45 2.30 -4.11
CA THR A 44 4.60 1.63 -3.12
C THR A 44 3.67 0.62 -3.79
N TYR A 45 2.95 1.01 -4.85
CA TYR A 45 2.02 0.14 -5.55
C TYR A 45 2.71 -0.99 -6.30
N PRO A 46 3.83 -0.78 -7.03
CA PRO A 46 4.59 -1.89 -7.59
C PRO A 46 5.03 -2.91 -6.53
N GLN A 47 5.51 -2.44 -5.36
CA GLN A 47 5.89 -3.34 -4.28
C GLN A 47 4.69 -4.11 -3.72
N LEU A 48 3.59 -3.43 -3.37
CA LEU A 48 2.40 -4.07 -2.80
C LEU A 48 1.74 -5.06 -3.77
N LYS A 49 1.80 -4.80 -5.09
CA LYS A 49 1.33 -5.74 -6.12
C LYS A 49 2.15 -7.03 -6.14
N SER A 50 3.44 -6.96 -5.84
CA SER A 50 4.34 -8.11 -5.86
C SER A 50 4.39 -8.83 -4.51
N GLU A 51 4.58 -8.09 -3.42
CA GLU A 51 4.73 -8.62 -2.06
C GLU A 51 4.24 -7.56 -1.05
N PRO A 52 2.99 -7.69 -0.56
CA PRO A 52 2.41 -6.72 0.38
C PRO A 52 2.74 -6.98 1.85
N HIS A 53 3.30 -8.13 2.22
CA HIS A 53 3.57 -8.47 3.63
C HIS A 53 4.93 -8.00 4.11
N PHE A 54 5.91 -7.96 3.20
CA PHE A 54 7.32 -7.81 3.56
C PHE A 54 8.01 -6.69 2.80
N GLY A 55 8.87 -5.97 3.52
CA GLY A 55 9.71 -4.93 2.96
C GLY A 55 10.28 -4.03 4.04
N LEU A 56 11.34 -3.30 3.70
CA LEU A 56 12.00 -2.37 4.63
C LEU A 56 11.03 -1.35 5.27
N ASN A 57 9.98 -0.98 4.52
CA ASN A 57 8.99 0.00 4.95
C ASN A 57 7.70 -0.63 5.49
N ILE A 58 7.54 -1.95 5.40
CA ILE A 58 6.29 -2.66 5.72
C ILE A 58 6.42 -3.33 7.07
N LYS A 59 5.44 -3.10 7.95
CA LYS A 59 5.30 -3.84 9.21
C LYS A 59 3.85 -4.21 9.43
N LYS A 60 3.60 -5.46 9.81
CA LYS A 60 2.30 -5.88 10.34
C LYS A 60 2.08 -5.21 11.69
N LEU A 61 0.88 -4.66 11.92
CA LEU A 61 0.48 -4.16 13.22
C LEU A 61 0.07 -5.33 14.12
N VAL A 62 0.39 -5.21 15.41
CA VAL A 62 0.02 -6.19 16.44
C VAL A 62 -1.35 -5.80 16.99
N ASP A 63 -2.21 -6.78 17.26
CA ASP A 63 -3.53 -6.61 17.88
C ASP A 63 -4.57 -5.78 17.08
N TYR A 64 -4.39 -5.64 15.77
CA TYR A 64 -5.41 -5.07 14.88
C TYR A 64 -6.26 -6.17 14.22
N MET A 65 -7.58 -6.03 14.30
CA MET A 65 -8.57 -6.82 13.55
C MET A 65 -9.41 -5.89 12.65
N PRO A 66 -9.43 -6.11 11.32
CA PRO A 66 -8.69 -7.12 10.57
C PRO A 66 -7.18 -6.87 10.59
N SER A 67 -6.39 -7.92 10.25
CA SER A 67 -4.93 -7.79 10.15
C SER A 67 -4.58 -6.62 9.23
N THR A 68 -3.78 -5.70 9.77
CA THR A 68 -3.42 -4.45 9.11
C THR A 68 -1.91 -4.32 9.05
N TRP A 69 -1.43 -3.82 7.91
CA TRP A 69 -0.04 -3.51 7.66
C TRP A 69 0.13 -2.01 7.54
N ARG A 70 1.31 -1.54 7.92
CA ARG A 70 1.71 -0.15 7.77
C ARG A 70 2.92 -0.06 6.85
N TYR A 71 2.82 0.80 5.84
CA TYR A 71 3.91 1.16 4.96
C TYR A 71 4.44 2.57 5.30
N ARG A 72 5.75 2.72 5.48
CA ARG A 72 6.39 4.03 5.72
C ARG A 72 6.73 4.74 4.40
N ILE A 73 6.23 5.96 4.23
CA ILE A 73 6.57 6.83 3.09
C ILE A 73 7.12 8.15 3.65
N GLY A 74 8.43 8.22 3.88
CA GLY A 74 9.06 9.41 4.47
C GLY A 74 8.48 9.75 5.85
N LYS A 75 7.76 10.88 5.94
CA LYS A 75 7.05 11.37 7.14
C LYS A 75 5.60 10.88 7.26
N TYR A 76 5.14 10.05 6.32
CA TYR A 76 3.79 9.50 6.28
C TYR A 76 3.77 8.01 6.58
N ARG A 77 2.61 7.52 7.00
CA ARG A 77 2.28 6.11 7.20
C ARG A 77 1.01 5.82 6.41
N LEU A 78 1.12 4.85 5.50
CA LEU A 78 -0.01 4.27 4.79
C LEU A 78 -0.44 3.02 5.53
N PHE A 79 -1.75 2.82 5.68
CA PHE A 79 -2.31 1.63 6.30
C PHE A 79 -3.07 0.81 5.27
N SER A 80 -2.90 -0.51 5.31
CA SER A 80 -3.54 -1.41 4.36
C SER A 80 -3.93 -2.74 5.00
N SER A 81 -5.04 -3.31 4.56
CA SER A 81 -5.38 -4.71 4.84
C SER A 81 -5.11 -5.57 3.61
N ILE A 82 -4.88 -6.87 3.83
CA ILE A 82 -4.59 -7.83 2.76
C ILE A 82 -5.61 -8.97 2.87
N ASP A 83 -6.35 -9.20 1.78
CA ASP A 83 -7.17 -10.40 1.58
C ASP A 83 -6.37 -11.40 0.74
N GLU A 84 -5.83 -12.41 1.40
CA GLU A 84 -5.04 -13.47 0.77
C GLU A 84 -5.86 -14.35 -0.17
N LYS A 85 -7.14 -14.56 0.12
CA LYS A 85 -8.00 -15.41 -0.71
C LYS A 85 -8.30 -14.75 -2.04
N GLN A 86 -8.55 -13.44 -2.02
CA GLN A 86 -8.88 -12.64 -3.21
C GLN A 86 -7.68 -11.96 -3.86
N ARG A 87 -6.51 -12.02 -3.20
CA ARG A 87 -5.28 -11.29 -3.54
C ARG A 87 -5.53 -9.80 -3.71
N ILE A 88 -6.20 -9.22 -2.71
CA ILE A 88 -6.55 -7.80 -2.68
C ILE A 88 -5.77 -7.12 -1.57
N VAL A 89 -5.14 -5.99 -1.90
CA VAL A 89 -4.60 -5.04 -0.93
C VAL A 89 -5.55 -3.84 -0.91
N THR A 90 -6.17 -3.60 0.23
CA THR A 90 -7.06 -2.45 0.42
C THR A 90 -6.28 -1.38 1.17
N ILE A 91 -6.10 -0.22 0.54
CA ILE A 91 -5.50 0.97 1.16
C ILE A 91 -6.56 1.65 2.00
N LEU A 92 -6.37 1.60 3.33
CA LEU A 92 -7.36 2.02 4.32
C LEU A 92 -7.29 3.52 4.58
N THR A 93 -6.10 4.05 4.84
CA THR A 93 -5.91 5.49 5.11
C THR A 93 -4.42 5.85 5.06
N ILE A 94 -4.13 7.14 5.12
CA ILE A 94 -2.78 7.69 5.19
C ILE A 94 -2.72 8.84 6.21
N ASP A 95 -1.66 8.86 7.02
CA ASP A 95 -1.47 9.93 7.99
C ASP A 95 -0.01 10.34 8.18
N PHE A 96 0.22 11.51 8.77
CA PHE A 96 1.51 11.93 9.28
C PHE A 96 1.96 11.02 10.40
N ARG A 97 3.27 10.75 10.45
CA ARG A 97 3.90 9.93 11.50
C ARG A 97 3.58 10.40 12.93
N LYS A 98 3.40 11.71 13.14
CA LYS A 98 3.11 12.29 14.45
C LYS A 98 1.65 12.07 14.90
N ASP A 99 0.74 11.80 13.96
CA ASP A 99 -0.71 11.76 14.21
C ASP A 99 -1.30 10.35 14.01
N ALA A 100 -0.59 9.42 13.36
CA ALA A 100 -1.09 8.13 12.89
C ALA A 100 -1.52 7.08 13.94
N TYR A 101 -1.65 7.44 15.22
CA TYR A 101 -2.15 6.56 16.30
C TYR A 101 -2.96 7.33 17.35
N ARG A 102 -3.53 8.46 16.95
CA ARG A 102 -4.47 9.21 17.78
C ARG A 102 -5.88 8.66 17.62
#